data_AF-T0DJH5-F1
#
_entry.id   AF-T0DJH5-F1
#
_cell.length_a   1.000
_cell.length_b   1.000
_cell.length_c   1.000
_cell.angle_alpha   90.00
_cell.angle_beta   90.00
_cell.angle_gamma   90.00
#
_symmetry.space_group_name_H-M   'P 1'
#
loop_
_entity.id
_entity.type
_entity.pdbx_description
1 polymer ?
#
loop_
_entity_poly.entity_id
_entity_poly.type
_entity_poly.pdbx_seq_one_letter_code
_entity_poly.pdbx_strand_id
1 'polypeptide(L)'
;MKFIFPFFISLGLFANPTFNSYCKKVSFDKDESIYNEIARLKVDLANSKPIAAVADEALGSLIAKKSPVVTSWIKRRKLDVNDPVNVAKQWRLYYIENIVLSSGTFKERPKVIQDLLDKELSKVFSELYTKNKVALLENTFKLAKKSALSVLKIQLGNSKALNEIENKVKAINIFIPKKVSGTKVAQAPRDFLEWGFSYDPKSNEINIGLEGLNFAYAKYRSTLVSLMAHEIAHSFDSCRYSGFYKSQNPFESIQKCLRNSTSAGAKYRDDSQLNFLVQNKVLTKEVGENILANPTCNRSLYPLPGKQRDQLDEIFADWFSAEVVAHSGIAIDNLRSELCLDKELRKGSSYVSNKRRLTSIYLTQPTIAKKLKIIENEYRHCSH
;
A
#
# COMPACT_ATOMS: atom_id res chain seq x y z
N MET A 1 3.33 24.72 -56.98
CA MET A 1 2.40 24.06 -56.03
C MET A 1 3.16 23.69 -54.76
N LYS A 2 2.98 24.45 -53.67
CA LYS A 2 3.54 24.11 -52.35
C LYS A 2 2.41 23.48 -51.53
N PHE A 3 2.57 22.21 -51.17
CA PHE A 3 1.67 21.52 -50.27
C PHE A 3 1.79 22.12 -48.87
N ILE A 4 0.70 22.71 -48.38
CA ILE A 4 0.54 23.11 -46.98
C ILE A 4 0.08 21.85 -46.25
N PHE A 5 0.98 21.22 -45.48
CA PHE A 5 0.61 20.22 -44.49
C PHE A 5 -0.17 20.92 -43.38
N PRO A 6 -1.41 20.50 -43.04
CA PRO A 6 -2.05 21.00 -41.85
C PRO A 6 -1.31 20.40 -40.64
N PHE A 7 -0.63 21.29 -39.90
CA PHE A 7 -0.16 21.00 -38.56
C PHE A 7 -1.40 20.69 -37.71
N PHE A 8 -1.63 19.43 -37.40
CA PHE A 8 -2.53 19.06 -36.30
C PHE A 8 -1.88 19.54 -35.02
N ILE A 9 -2.31 20.72 -34.56
CA ILE A 9 -2.11 21.16 -33.19
C ILE A 9 -2.92 20.19 -32.34
N SER A 10 -2.26 19.26 -31.65
CA SER A 10 -2.88 18.46 -30.59
C SER A 10 -3.22 19.39 -29.43
N LEU A 11 -4.37 20.04 -29.53
CA LEU A 11 -4.97 20.84 -28.47
C LEU A 11 -5.24 19.95 -27.25
N GLY A 12 -4.51 20.26 -26.17
CA GLY A 12 -5.04 20.17 -24.82
C GLY A 12 -4.98 18.80 -24.16
N LEU A 13 -4.03 18.66 -23.25
CA LEU A 13 -4.21 17.91 -22.01
C LEU A 13 -5.56 18.31 -21.39
N PHE A 14 -6.61 17.51 -21.59
CA PHE A 14 -7.87 17.69 -20.88
C PHE A 14 -7.61 17.49 -19.39
N ALA A 15 -7.40 18.59 -18.70
CA ALA A 15 -7.33 18.62 -17.26
C ALA A 15 -8.73 18.25 -16.74
N ASN A 16 -8.90 17.01 -16.26
CA ASN A 16 -10.15 16.53 -15.64
C ASN A 16 -10.69 17.60 -14.64
N PRO A 17 -11.78 18.31 -14.98
CA PRO A 17 -12.25 19.46 -14.22
C PRO A 17 -12.76 19.06 -12.84
N THR A 18 -13.30 17.85 -12.72
CA THR A 18 -13.78 17.24 -11.48
C THR A 18 -12.65 17.03 -10.47
N PHE A 19 -11.51 16.47 -10.92
CA PHE A 19 -10.31 16.32 -10.09
C PHE A 19 -9.82 17.67 -9.56
N ASN A 20 -9.59 18.64 -10.47
CA ASN A 20 -9.05 19.94 -10.10
C ASN A 20 -9.99 20.72 -9.18
N SER A 21 -11.30 20.68 -9.45
CA SER A 21 -12.32 21.34 -8.63
C SER A 21 -12.37 20.75 -7.21
N TYR A 22 -12.31 19.43 -7.09
CA TYR A 22 -12.29 18.77 -5.80
C TYR A 22 -10.99 19.04 -5.04
N CYS A 23 -9.83 18.84 -5.69
CA CYS A 23 -8.53 18.99 -5.06
C CYS A 23 -8.16 20.43 -4.69
N LYS A 24 -8.85 21.44 -5.24
CA LYS A 24 -8.77 22.83 -4.77
C LYS A 24 -9.50 23.08 -3.45
N LYS A 25 -10.44 22.21 -3.06
CA LYS A 25 -11.30 22.38 -1.88
C LYS A 25 -10.83 21.60 -0.66
N VAL A 26 -9.92 20.66 -0.84
CA VAL A 26 -9.44 19.75 0.22
C VAL A 26 -7.94 19.89 0.37
N SER A 27 -7.43 19.63 1.57
CA SER A 27 -5.99 19.53 1.82
C SER A 27 -5.64 18.27 2.59
N PHE A 28 -4.50 17.68 2.24
CA PHE A 28 -3.90 16.59 3.00
C PHE A 28 -2.49 17.00 3.39
N ASP A 29 -2.26 17.10 4.69
CA ASP A 29 -0.98 17.49 5.26
C ASP A 29 -0.41 16.29 5.99
N LYS A 30 0.83 15.96 5.65
CA LYS A 30 1.61 14.96 6.38
C LYS A 30 2.04 15.54 7.73
N ASP A 31 1.97 14.72 8.76
CA ASP A 31 2.43 15.06 10.10
C ASP A 31 3.96 14.88 10.16
N GLU A 32 4.69 15.99 10.01
CA GLU A 32 6.14 16.01 10.00
C GLU A 32 6.77 15.42 11.27
N SER A 33 6.06 15.46 12.41
CA SER A 33 6.56 14.87 13.65
C SER A 33 6.79 13.35 13.53
N ILE A 34 5.95 12.65 12.75
CA ILE A 34 6.10 11.22 12.48
C ILE A 34 7.38 10.98 11.69
N TYR A 35 7.59 11.75 10.63
CA TYR A 35 8.78 11.62 9.76
C TYR A 35 10.07 11.93 10.51
N ASN A 36 10.06 13.01 11.30
CA ASN A 36 11.20 13.41 12.12
C ASN A 36 11.55 12.36 13.16
N GLU A 37 10.55 11.74 13.79
CA GLU A 37 10.78 10.68 14.78
C GLU A 37 11.36 9.41 14.16
N ILE A 38 10.85 8.99 12.99
CA ILE A 38 11.39 7.85 12.25
C ILE A 38 12.83 8.13 11.78
N ALA A 39 13.10 9.34 11.28
CA ALA A 39 14.42 9.74 10.85
C ALA A 39 15.42 9.76 12.02
N ARG A 40 15.01 10.33 13.17
CA ARG A 40 15.78 10.33 14.41
C ARG A 40 16.11 8.91 14.86
N LEU A 41 15.11 8.03 14.94
CA LEU A 41 15.29 6.61 15.27
C LEU A 41 16.35 5.94 14.38
N LYS A 42 16.27 6.13 13.06
CA LYS A 42 17.23 5.55 12.10
C LYS A 42 18.65 6.05 12.37
N VAL A 43 18.82 7.34 12.64
CA VAL A 43 20.13 7.96 12.94
C VAL A 43 20.69 7.47 14.28
N ASP A 44 19.85 7.41 15.32
CA ASP A 44 20.26 6.98 16.65
C ASP A 44 20.68 5.51 16.66
N LEU A 45 19.89 4.65 15.99
CA LEU A 45 20.26 3.24 15.81
C LEU A 45 21.56 3.09 15.02
N ALA A 46 21.73 3.84 13.92
CA ALA A 46 22.93 3.80 13.08
C ALA A 46 24.21 4.16 13.86
N ASN A 47 24.10 5.07 14.83
CA ASN A 47 25.23 5.53 15.64
C ASN A 47 25.37 4.80 16.98
N SER A 48 24.45 3.89 17.31
CA SER A 48 24.57 3.06 18.51
C SER A 48 25.81 2.17 18.41
N LYS A 49 26.60 2.11 19.50
CA LYS A 49 27.83 1.31 19.57
C LYS A 49 27.69 -0.12 19.02
N PRO A 50 26.68 -0.93 19.40
CA PRO A 50 26.57 -2.30 18.92
C PRO A 50 26.28 -2.40 17.42
N ILE A 51 25.50 -1.49 16.84
CA ILE A 51 25.18 -1.51 15.41
C ILE A 51 26.32 -0.92 14.60
N ALA A 52 26.88 0.21 15.03
CA ALA A 52 27.98 0.88 14.34
C ALA A 52 29.19 -0.06 14.21
N ALA A 53 29.55 -0.79 15.27
CA ALA A 53 30.65 -1.75 15.24
C ALA A 53 30.46 -2.84 14.17
N VAL A 54 29.28 -3.50 14.14
CA VAL A 54 28.99 -4.55 13.17
C VAL A 54 28.91 -3.99 11.74
N ALA A 55 28.34 -2.80 11.57
CA ALA A 55 28.25 -2.14 10.27
C ALA A 55 29.65 -1.78 9.75
N ASP A 56 30.51 -1.18 10.57
CA ASP A 56 31.86 -0.79 10.18
C ASP A 56 32.76 -2.00 9.86
N GLU A 57 32.64 -3.07 10.64
CA GLU A 57 33.35 -4.33 10.37
C GLU A 57 32.92 -4.93 9.01
N ALA A 58 31.61 -4.96 8.74
CA ALA A 58 31.09 -5.41 7.46
C ALA A 58 31.60 -4.54 6.29
N LEU A 59 31.64 -3.22 6.46
CA LEU A 59 32.21 -2.29 5.47
C LEU A 59 33.69 -2.58 5.23
N GLY A 60 34.49 -2.67 6.29
CA GLY A 60 35.91 -2.95 6.22
C GLY A 60 36.20 -4.26 5.50
N SER A 61 35.45 -5.33 5.81
CA SER A 61 35.56 -6.63 5.13
C SER A 61 35.24 -6.53 3.63
N LEU A 62 34.18 -5.80 3.26
CA LEU A 62 33.79 -5.61 1.87
C LEU A 62 34.81 -4.79 1.07
N ILE A 63 35.40 -3.75 1.69
CA ILE A 63 36.44 -2.94 1.09
C ILE A 63 37.72 -3.75 0.90
N ALA A 64 38.16 -4.48 1.94
CA ALA A 64 39.34 -5.34 1.87
C ALA A 64 39.23 -6.40 0.77
N LYS A 65 38.02 -6.95 0.57
CA LYS A 65 37.71 -7.90 -0.51
C LYS A 65 37.50 -7.25 -1.88
N LYS A 66 37.63 -5.92 -2.01
CA LYS A 66 37.35 -5.15 -3.24
C LYS A 66 35.97 -5.50 -3.83
N SER A 67 34.97 -5.67 -2.96
CA SER A 67 33.64 -6.13 -3.35
C SER A 67 33.02 -5.20 -4.41
N PRO A 68 32.63 -5.69 -5.60
CA PRO A 68 31.98 -4.87 -6.61
C PRO A 68 30.70 -4.19 -6.12
N VAL A 69 30.02 -4.82 -5.15
CA VAL A 69 28.79 -4.29 -4.55
C VAL A 69 29.06 -3.01 -3.77
N VAL A 70 30.08 -3.00 -2.90
CA VAL A 70 30.40 -1.81 -2.08
C VAL A 70 30.99 -0.70 -2.96
N THR A 71 31.84 -1.04 -3.93
CA THR A 71 32.38 -0.07 -4.89
C THR A 71 31.28 0.59 -5.72
N SER A 72 30.32 -0.20 -6.21
CA SER A 72 29.14 0.32 -6.92
C SER A 72 28.23 1.15 -6.01
N TRP A 73 28.09 0.77 -4.74
CA TRP A 73 27.31 1.50 -3.76
C TRP A 73 27.90 2.90 -3.46
N ILE A 74 29.21 2.99 -3.23
CA ILE A 74 29.95 4.25 -3.03
C ILE A 74 29.80 5.15 -4.28
N LYS A 75 30.08 4.59 -5.47
CA LYS A 75 30.04 5.34 -6.74
C LYS A 75 28.64 5.89 -7.04
N ARG A 76 27.58 5.09 -6.86
CA ARG A 76 26.19 5.53 -7.11
C ARG A 76 25.74 6.64 -6.17
N ARG A 77 26.29 6.68 -4.96
CA ARG A 77 26.00 7.73 -3.97
C ARG A 77 26.94 8.93 -4.05
N LYS A 78 27.90 8.92 -5.00
CA LYS A 78 28.91 9.96 -5.19
C LYS A 78 29.67 10.28 -3.89
N LEU A 79 29.95 9.25 -3.09
CA LEU A 79 30.72 9.42 -1.85
C LEU A 79 32.20 9.52 -2.18
N ASP A 80 32.91 10.44 -1.51
CA ASP A 80 34.36 10.54 -1.59
C ASP A 80 35.00 9.41 -0.79
N VAL A 81 35.74 8.53 -1.46
CA VAL A 81 36.47 7.44 -0.83
C VAL A 81 37.60 7.93 0.08
N ASN A 82 38.05 9.18 -0.10
CA ASN A 82 39.06 9.82 0.73
C ASN A 82 38.45 10.45 2.00
N ASP A 83 37.13 10.45 2.14
CA ASP A 83 36.42 10.80 3.37
C ASP A 83 35.83 9.53 4.03
N PRO A 84 36.67 8.74 4.73
CA PRO A 84 36.23 7.48 5.35
C PRO A 84 35.17 7.69 6.43
N VAL A 85 35.12 8.88 7.05
CA VAL A 85 34.15 9.21 8.10
C VAL A 85 32.77 9.35 7.50
N ASN A 86 32.62 10.12 6.42
CA ASN A 86 31.34 10.26 5.73
C ASN A 86 30.91 8.95 5.06
N VAL A 87 31.84 8.18 4.48
CA VAL A 87 31.52 6.85 3.93
C VAL A 87 30.97 5.93 5.02
N ALA A 88 31.61 5.85 6.18
CA ALA A 88 31.13 5.05 7.31
C ALA A 88 29.75 5.52 7.81
N LYS A 89 29.54 6.84 7.94
CA LYS A 89 28.25 7.42 8.35
C LYS A 89 27.11 7.00 7.40
N GLN A 90 27.31 7.16 6.09
CA GLN A 90 26.31 6.78 5.08
C GLN A 90 26.11 5.27 5.02
N TRP A 91 27.18 4.49 5.25
CA TRP A 91 27.11 3.05 5.30
C TRP A 91 26.26 2.56 6.46
N ARG A 92 26.44 3.12 7.67
CA ARG A 92 25.64 2.75 8.84
C ARG A 92 24.15 3.00 8.63
N LEU A 93 23.77 4.12 8.00
CA LEU A 93 22.37 4.39 7.62
C LEU A 93 21.85 3.36 6.61
N TYR A 94 22.64 3.03 5.59
CA TYR A 94 22.29 1.98 4.64
C TYR A 94 22.13 0.61 5.31
N TYR A 95 23.03 0.28 6.25
CA TYR A 95 23.02 -0.94 7.04
C TYR A 95 21.75 -1.02 7.89
N ILE A 96 21.33 0.09 8.52
CA ILE A 96 20.06 0.18 9.23
C ILE A 96 18.90 -0.16 8.31
N GLU A 97 18.74 0.52 7.19
CA GLU A 97 17.55 0.39 6.34
C GLU A 97 17.44 -0.96 5.63
N ASN A 98 18.56 -1.56 5.28
CA ASN A 98 18.60 -2.72 4.38
C ASN A 98 19.00 -4.02 5.09
N ILE A 99 19.55 -3.94 6.31
CA ILE A 99 20.04 -5.12 7.06
C ILE A 99 19.39 -5.20 8.43
N VAL A 100 19.36 -4.09 9.19
CA VAL A 100 18.81 -4.08 10.56
C VAL A 100 17.29 -3.87 10.59
N LEU A 101 16.68 -3.25 9.60
CA LEU A 101 15.22 -3.10 9.55
C LEU A 101 14.58 -4.03 8.52
N SER A 102 15.39 -4.73 7.72
CA SER A 102 14.89 -5.66 6.71
C SER A 102 14.22 -6.88 7.33
N SER A 103 13.28 -7.44 6.56
CA SER A 103 12.47 -8.58 6.96
C SER A 103 13.28 -9.88 6.99
N GLY A 104 12.91 -10.80 7.89
CA GLY A 104 13.39 -12.19 7.87
C GLY A 104 14.67 -12.49 8.65
N THR A 105 15.51 -11.50 8.96
CA THR A 105 16.80 -11.71 9.65
C THR A 105 16.81 -11.28 11.11
N PHE A 106 15.69 -10.79 11.66
CA PHE A 106 15.66 -10.24 13.03
C PHE A 106 16.20 -11.22 14.09
N LYS A 107 15.78 -12.49 14.02
CA LYS A 107 16.21 -13.53 14.97
C LYS A 107 17.67 -13.94 14.82
N GLU A 108 18.27 -13.69 13.66
CA GLU A 108 19.66 -14.03 13.35
C GLU A 108 20.64 -12.95 13.85
N ARG A 109 20.12 -11.81 14.30
CA ARG A 109 20.94 -10.70 14.81
C ARG A 109 21.49 -10.99 16.19
N PRO A 110 22.64 -10.41 16.56
CA PRO A 110 23.10 -10.40 17.95
C PRO A 110 22.00 -9.96 18.91
N LYS A 111 21.86 -10.66 20.05
CA LYS A 111 20.81 -10.41 21.04
C LYS A 111 20.78 -8.94 21.50
N VAL A 112 21.95 -8.32 21.64
CA VAL A 112 22.08 -6.90 22.00
C VAL A 112 21.45 -5.95 20.98
N ILE A 113 21.50 -6.29 19.68
CA ILE A 113 20.86 -5.51 18.60
C ILE A 113 19.35 -5.74 18.61
N GLN A 114 18.89 -6.97 18.87
CA GLN A 114 17.46 -7.26 19.00
C GLN A 114 16.83 -6.48 20.17
N ASP A 115 17.50 -6.47 21.33
CA ASP A 115 17.02 -5.79 22.53
C ASP A 115 17.04 -4.26 22.35
N LEU A 116 18.07 -3.72 21.69
CA LEU A 116 18.13 -2.31 21.33
C LEU A 116 16.98 -1.93 20.38
N LEU A 117 16.75 -2.72 19.33
CA LEU A 117 15.65 -2.48 18.40
C LEU A 117 14.30 -2.50 19.10
N ASP A 118 14.06 -3.50 19.95
CA ASP A 118 12.81 -3.60 20.70
C ASP A 118 12.58 -2.35 21.57
N LYS A 119 13.61 -1.92 22.31
CA LYS A 119 13.55 -0.73 23.15
C LYS A 119 13.25 0.54 22.35
N GLU A 120 14.07 0.84 21.33
CA GLU A 120 13.97 2.12 20.61
C GLU A 120 12.68 2.20 19.77
N LEU A 121 12.25 1.11 19.12
CA LEU A 121 10.97 1.08 18.40
C LEU A 121 9.78 1.14 19.34
N SER A 122 9.81 0.45 20.48
CA SER A 122 8.72 0.54 21.47
C SER A 122 8.54 1.96 22.01
N LYS A 123 9.64 2.70 22.18
CA LYS A 123 9.63 4.11 22.56
C LYS A 123 8.96 4.97 21.48
N VAL A 124 9.38 4.83 20.22
CA VAL A 124 8.74 5.55 19.10
C VAL A 124 7.25 5.21 18.99
N PHE A 125 6.88 3.94 19.16
CA PHE A 125 5.48 3.54 19.16
C PHE A 125 4.68 4.17 20.29
N SER A 126 5.21 4.19 21.52
CA SER A 126 4.49 4.78 22.66
C SER A 126 4.34 6.30 22.53
N GLU A 127 5.32 6.98 21.93
CA GLU A 127 5.29 8.42 21.66
C GLU A 127 4.27 8.78 20.57
N LEU A 128 4.26 8.03 19.46
CA LEU A 128 3.43 8.37 18.30
C LEU A 128 2.00 7.80 18.37
N TYR A 129 1.80 6.58 18.90
CA TYR A 129 0.46 5.98 19.10
C TYR A 129 -0.19 6.48 20.40
N THR A 130 -0.41 7.79 20.46
CA THR A 130 -1.11 8.41 21.60
C THR A 130 -2.50 7.80 21.80
N LYS A 131 -3.01 7.84 23.05
CA LYS A 131 -4.34 7.32 23.39
C LYS A 131 -5.44 7.87 22.46
N ASN A 132 -5.36 9.14 22.09
CA ASN A 132 -6.33 9.79 21.20
C ASN A 132 -6.26 9.25 19.76
N LYS A 133 -5.05 9.09 19.21
CA LYS A 133 -4.85 8.51 17.87
C LYS A 133 -5.35 7.06 17.83
N VAL A 134 -5.02 6.26 18.86
CA VAL A 134 -5.48 4.87 18.99
C VAL A 134 -7.01 4.78 19.09
N ALA A 135 -7.64 5.59 19.96
CA ALA A 135 -9.10 5.59 20.09
C ALA A 135 -9.80 5.98 18.79
N LEU A 136 -9.25 6.95 18.03
CA LEU A 136 -9.80 7.33 16.73
C LEU A 136 -9.69 6.19 15.71
N LEU A 137 -8.54 5.49 15.66
CA LEU A 137 -8.34 4.34 14.78
C LEU A 137 -9.32 3.21 15.10
N GLU A 138 -9.46 2.84 16.37
CA GLU A 138 -10.38 1.80 16.83
C GLU A 138 -11.84 2.13 16.55
N ASN A 139 -12.27 3.36 16.86
CA ASN A 139 -13.64 3.80 16.62
C ASN A 139 -13.95 3.87 15.12
N THR A 140 -13.00 4.31 14.31
CA THR A 140 -13.15 4.38 12.86
C THR A 140 -13.16 2.99 12.23
N PHE A 141 -12.33 2.07 12.72
CA PHE A 141 -12.36 0.67 12.28
C PHE A 141 -13.71 0.00 12.60
N LYS A 142 -14.25 0.19 13.81
CA LYS A 142 -15.59 -0.32 14.18
C LYS A 142 -16.66 0.19 13.23
N LEU A 143 -16.62 1.47 12.88
CA LEU A 143 -17.54 2.07 11.91
C LEU A 143 -17.36 1.50 10.51
N ALA A 144 -16.13 1.45 10.00
CA ALA A 144 -15.83 0.89 8.68
C ALA A 144 -16.28 -0.57 8.57
N LYS A 145 -16.01 -1.39 9.60
CA LYS A 145 -16.45 -2.79 9.66
C LYS A 145 -17.98 -2.91 9.66
N LYS A 146 -18.68 -2.12 10.49
CA LYS A 146 -20.15 -2.11 10.51
C LYS A 146 -20.73 -1.74 9.14
N SER A 147 -20.20 -0.69 8.51
CA SER A 147 -20.66 -0.22 7.20
C SER A 147 -20.31 -1.19 6.08
N ALA A 148 -19.14 -1.85 6.13
CA ALA A 148 -18.77 -2.92 5.21
C ALA A 148 -19.76 -4.08 5.24
N LEU A 149 -20.13 -4.56 6.43
CA LEU A 149 -21.14 -5.61 6.58
C LEU A 149 -22.51 -5.18 6.03
N SER A 150 -22.90 -3.92 6.24
CA SER A 150 -24.13 -3.36 5.67
C SER A 150 -24.10 -3.34 4.14
N VAL A 151 -23.00 -2.90 3.54
CA VAL A 151 -22.83 -2.89 2.08
C VAL A 151 -22.89 -4.31 1.53
N LEU A 152 -22.17 -5.26 2.14
CA LEU A 152 -22.20 -6.67 1.72
C LEU A 152 -23.62 -7.22 1.74
N LYS A 153 -24.40 -6.93 2.78
CA LYS A 153 -25.80 -7.35 2.87
C LYS A 153 -26.67 -6.76 1.75
N ILE A 154 -26.46 -5.49 1.40
CA ILE A 154 -27.18 -4.82 0.29
C ILE A 154 -26.82 -5.47 -1.05
N GLN A 155 -25.53 -5.69 -1.30
CA GLN A 155 -25.04 -6.17 -2.60
C GLN A 155 -25.34 -7.66 -2.82
N LEU A 156 -25.31 -8.47 -1.76
CA LEU A 156 -25.34 -9.93 -1.86
C LEU A 156 -26.64 -10.59 -1.40
N GLY A 157 -27.53 -9.84 -0.73
CA GLY A 157 -28.74 -10.41 -0.11
C GLY A 157 -28.43 -11.59 0.83
N ASN A 158 -29.39 -12.48 1.06
CA ASN A 158 -29.21 -13.67 1.92
C ASN A 158 -28.52 -14.84 1.20
N SER A 159 -27.43 -14.57 0.47
CA SER A 159 -26.70 -15.60 -0.29
C SER A 159 -25.70 -16.39 0.57
N LYS A 160 -25.31 -17.58 0.10
CA LYS A 160 -24.21 -18.36 0.72
C LYS A 160 -22.90 -17.58 0.74
N ALA A 161 -22.61 -16.84 -0.33
CA ALA A 161 -21.43 -15.98 -0.43
C ALA A 161 -21.40 -14.90 0.66
N LEU A 162 -22.55 -14.28 1.00
CA LEU A 162 -22.64 -13.34 2.12
C LEU A 162 -22.17 -14.00 3.42
N ASN A 163 -22.70 -15.17 3.76
CA ASN A 163 -22.35 -15.86 5.02
C ASN A 163 -20.85 -16.17 5.12
N GLU A 164 -20.22 -16.59 4.02
CA GLU A 164 -18.78 -16.87 3.97
C GLU A 164 -17.95 -15.61 4.21
N ILE A 165 -18.27 -14.51 3.51
CA ILE A 165 -17.55 -13.24 3.62
C ILE A 165 -17.79 -12.58 4.98
N GLU A 166 -19.04 -12.58 5.46
CA GLU A 166 -19.45 -11.92 6.70
C GLU A 166 -18.71 -12.49 7.91
N ASN A 167 -18.56 -13.80 7.99
CA ASN A 167 -17.80 -14.46 9.06
C ASN A 167 -16.33 -14.02 9.05
N LYS A 168 -15.72 -13.93 7.87
CA LYS A 168 -14.33 -13.47 7.72
C LYS A 168 -14.17 -12.01 8.15
N VAL A 169 -15.05 -11.12 7.66
CA VAL A 169 -15.04 -9.68 7.95
C VAL A 169 -15.31 -9.40 9.44
N LYS A 170 -16.26 -10.10 10.07
CA LYS A 170 -16.54 -9.96 11.51
C LYS A 170 -15.31 -10.24 12.37
N ALA A 171 -14.55 -11.27 12.00
CA ALA A 171 -13.34 -11.70 12.67
C ALA A 171 -12.11 -10.80 12.40
N ILE A 172 -12.20 -9.80 11.51
CA ILE A 172 -11.08 -8.86 11.31
C ILE A 172 -10.90 -8.00 12.55
N ASN A 173 -9.65 -7.88 12.98
CA ASN A 173 -9.18 -6.97 14.02
C ASN A 173 -8.10 -6.03 13.45
N ILE A 174 -7.75 -4.99 14.22
CA ILE A 174 -6.60 -4.15 13.90
C ILE A 174 -5.43 -4.51 14.79
N PHE A 175 -4.22 -4.44 14.24
CA PHE A 175 -2.98 -4.60 14.98
C PHE A 175 -2.24 -3.25 15.03
N ILE A 176 -2.09 -2.72 16.25
CA ILE A 176 -1.31 -1.51 16.52
C ILE A 176 -0.04 -1.94 17.26
N PRO A 177 1.15 -1.66 16.70
CA PRO A 177 2.40 -2.13 17.30
C PRO A 177 2.67 -1.41 18.63
N LYS A 178 3.11 -2.18 19.62
CA LYS A 178 3.54 -1.68 20.94
C LYS A 178 4.99 -2.02 21.26
N LYS A 179 5.49 -3.10 20.66
CA LYS A 179 6.86 -3.60 20.80
C LYS A 179 7.25 -4.45 19.58
N VAL A 180 8.52 -4.79 19.47
CA VAL A 180 9.06 -5.59 18.38
C VAL A 180 9.10 -7.06 18.75
N SER A 181 9.80 -7.38 19.84
CA SER A 181 10.08 -8.73 20.30
C SER A 181 8.81 -9.53 20.60
N GLY A 182 8.73 -10.73 20.03
CA GLY A 182 7.58 -11.62 20.18
C GLY A 182 6.33 -11.20 19.39
N THR A 183 6.43 -10.21 18.50
CA THR A 183 5.32 -9.77 17.64
C THR A 183 5.66 -9.92 16.16
N LYS A 184 4.68 -9.69 15.28
CA LYS A 184 4.91 -9.65 13.83
C LYS A 184 5.81 -8.51 13.37
N VAL A 185 5.99 -7.47 14.18
CA VAL A 185 6.94 -6.38 13.89
C VAL A 185 8.36 -6.92 13.76
N ALA A 186 8.73 -7.94 14.54
CA ALA A 186 10.05 -8.57 14.43
C ALA A 186 10.28 -9.22 13.04
N GLN A 187 9.23 -9.60 12.31
CA GLN A 187 9.39 -10.21 10.99
C GLN A 187 9.66 -9.18 9.90
N ALA A 188 9.17 -7.95 10.07
CA ALA A 188 9.35 -6.86 9.12
C ALA A 188 9.32 -5.48 9.83
N PRO A 189 10.37 -5.10 10.60
CA PRO A 189 10.34 -3.85 11.37
C PRO A 189 10.17 -2.61 10.49
N ARG A 190 10.86 -2.57 9.35
CA ARG A 190 10.77 -1.49 8.36
C ARG A 190 9.33 -1.25 7.90
N ASP A 191 8.60 -2.32 7.64
CA ASP A 191 7.25 -2.25 7.15
C ASP A 191 6.34 -1.50 8.14
N PHE A 192 6.49 -1.70 9.45
CA PHE A 192 5.71 -0.95 10.45
C PHE A 192 6.12 0.52 10.59
N LEU A 193 7.32 0.90 10.15
CA LEU A 193 7.74 2.30 10.07
C LEU A 193 7.18 2.98 8.82
N GLU A 194 7.12 2.26 7.69
CA GLU A 194 6.83 2.81 6.37
C GLU A 194 5.40 2.52 5.86
N TRP A 195 4.63 1.65 6.53
CA TRP A 195 3.27 1.32 6.13
C TRP A 195 2.23 2.30 6.68
N GLY A 196 1.20 2.51 5.86
CA GLY A 196 -0.07 3.10 6.29
C GLY A 196 -0.94 2.05 6.97
N PHE A 197 -1.70 1.34 6.15
CA PHE A 197 -2.57 0.24 6.53
C PHE A 197 -2.24 -0.96 5.64
N SER A 198 -2.30 -2.17 6.19
CA SER A 198 -2.05 -3.39 5.40
C SER A 198 -2.77 -4.60 5.98
N TYR A 199 -3.65 -5.20 5.20
CA TYR A 199 -4.34 -6.44 5.55
C TYR A 199 -3.39 -7.66 5.49
N ASP A 200 -3.30 -8.38 6.62
CA ASP A 200 -2.60 -9.66 6.75
C ASP A 200 -3.62 -10.82 6.70
N PRO A 201 -3.66 -11.59 5.59
CA PRO A 201 -4.59 -12.71 5.46
C PRO A 201 -4.28 -13.87 6.41
N LYS A 202 -3.04 -14.01 6.90
CA LYS A 202 -2.63 -15.09 7.81
C LYS A 202 -3.22 -14.89 9.21
N SER A 203 -3.15 -13.66 9.73
CA SER A 203 -3.73 -13.31 11.04
C SER A 203 -5.18 -12.81 10.95
N ASN A 204 -5.68 -12.49 9.75
CA ASN A 204 -6.96 -11.83 9.54
C ASN A 204 -7.02 -10.46 10.24
N GLU A 205 -5.94 -9.69 10.16
CA GLU A 205 -5.79 -8.41 10.84
C GLU A 205 -5.38 -7.30 9.87
N ILE A 206 -5.77 -6.06 10.18
CA ILE A 206 -5.26 -4.87 9.51
C ILE A 206 -4.13 -4.31 10.35
N ASN A 207 -2.91 -4.36 9.83
CA ASN A 207 -1.73 -3.76 10.43
C ASN A 207 -1.76 -2.26 10.21
N ILE A 208 -1.54 -1.49 11.29
CA ILE A 208 -1.43 -0.04 11.22
C ILE A 208 0.03 0.34 11.47
N GLY A 209 0.74 0.78 10.43
CA GLY A 209 2.09 1.31 10.56
C GLY A 209 2.08 2.79 10.94
N LEU A 210 3.28 3.36 11.11
CA LEU A 210 3.42 4.76 11.54
C LEU A 210 2.92 5.76 10.49
N GLU A 211 3.04 5.48 9.19
CA GLU A 211 2.48 6.37 8.17
C GLU A 211 0.94 6.43 8.26
N GLY A 212 0.29 5.40 8.82
CA GLY A 212 -1.15 5.39 9.05
C GLY A 212 -1.62 6.48 10.02
N LEU A 213 -0.71 6.95 10.88
CA LEU A 213 -0.99 8.02 11.84
C LEU A 213 -1.14 9.40 11.19
N ASN A 214 -0.71 9.59 9.94
CA ASN A 214 -1.01 10.81 9.17
C ASN A 214 -2.53 11.02 9.01
N PHE A 215 -3.32 9.95 9.08
CA PHE A 215 -4.76 9.99 8.95
C PHE A 215 -5.49 10.01 10.30
N ALA A 216 -4.79 9.83 11.42
CA ALA A 216 -5.35 9.75 12.77
C ALA A 216 -5.74 11.13 13.35
N TYR A 217 -6.50 11.90 12.56
CA TYR A 217 -7.05 13.21 12.88
C TYR A 217 -8.54 13.28 12.55
N ALA A 218 -9.32 14.01 13.35
CA ALA A 218 -10.77 14.10 13.17
C ALA A 218 -11.16 14.61 11.77
N LYS A 219 -10.39 15.54 11.19
CA LYS A 219 -10.60 16.07 9.83
C LYS A 219 -10.49 15.02 8.72
N TYR A 220 -9.80 13.90 8.97
CA TYR A 220 -9.57 12.81 8.02
C TYR A 220 -10.40 11.55 8.32
N ARG A 221 -11.44 11.67 9.15
CA ARG A 221 -12.27 10.51 9.54
C ARG A 221 -12.86 9.76 8.34
N SER A 222 -13.28 10.45 7.29
CA SER A 222 -13.79 9.80 6.07
C SER A 222 -12.71 9.05 5.29
N THR A 223 -11.52 9.63 5.20
CA THR A 223 -10.34 8.96 4.65
C THR A 223 -9.98 7.72 5.48
N LEU A 224 -9.98 7.79 6.81
CA LEU A 224 -9.74 6.63 7.66
C LEU A 224 -10.78 5.52 7.46
N VAL A 225 -12.08 5.84 7.41
CA VAL A 225 -13.12 4.85 7.11
C VAL A 225 -12.83 4.18 5.77
N SER A 226 -12.49 5.00 4.76
CA SER A 226 -12.17 4.51 3.43
C SER A 226 -10.95 3.58 3.42
N LEU A 227 -9.84 3.98 4.03
CA LEU A 227 -8.63 3.16 4.09
C LEU A 227 -8.87 1.85 4.84
N MET A 228 -9.59 1.87 5.96
CA MET A 228 -9.96 0.64 6.67
C MET A 228 -10.88 -0.27 5.84
N ALA A 229 -11.85 0.30 5.12
CA ALA A 229 -12.74 -0.45 4.26
C ALA A 229 -12.02 -1.08 3.05
N HIS A 230 -11.00 -0.38 2.53
CA HIS A 230 -10.12 -0.89 1.49
C HIS A 230 -9.37 -2.14 1.98
N GLU A 231 -8.76 -2.08 3.17
CA GLU A 231 -8.10 -3.25 3.75
C GLU A 231 -9.08 -4.38 4.12
N ILE A 232 -10.31 -4.08 4.53
CA ILE A 232 -11.36 -5.08 4.72
C ILE A 232 -11.68 -5.79 3.40
N ALA A 233 -11.74 -5.07 2.28
CA ALA A 233 -12.02 -5.65 0.97
C ALA A 233 -10.97 -6.69 0.55
N HIS A 234 -9.71 -6.51 0.96
CA HIS A 234 -8.66 -7.50 0.73
C HIS A 234 -8.88 -8.84 1.45
N SER A 235 -9.89 -8.98 2.32
CA SER A 235 -10.27 -10.29 2.85
C SER A 235 -11.13 -11.11 1.89
N PHE A 236 -11.66 -10.51 0.82
CA PHE A 236 -12.57 -11.15 -0.15
C PHE A 236 -12.41 -10.61 -1.59
N ASP A 237 -11.29 -9.96 -1.93
CA ASP A 237 -10.99 -9.57 -3.30
C ASP A 237 -10.83 -10.77 -4.25
N SER A 238 -10.59 -10.52 -5.54
CA SER A 238 -10.62 -11.58 -6.56
C SER A 238 -9.58 -12.68 -6.31
N CYS A 239 -8.38 -12.31 -5.84
CA CYS A 239 -7.39 -13.30 -5.40
C CYS A 239 -7.91 -14.11 -4.21
N ARG A 240 -8.37 -13.44 -3.15
CA ARG A 240 -8.69 -14.16 -1.91
C ARG A 240 -9.89 -15.05 -2.14
N TYR A 241 -10.81 -14.65 -3.01
CA TYR A 241 -11.90 -15.48 -3.47
C TYR A 241 -11.41 -16.77 -4.11
N SER A 242 -10.50 -16.70 -5.09
CA SER A 242 -9.96 -17.89 -5.77
C SER A 242 -9.15 -18.79 -4.84
N GLY A 243 -8.50 -18.23 -3.81
CA GLY A 243 -7.66 -18.99 -2.88
C GLY A 243 -8.38 -19.58 -1.66
N PHE A 244 -9.44 -18.94 -1.17
CA PHE A 244 -10.05 -19.27 0.13
C PHE A 244 -11.53 -19.64 0.10
N TYR A 245 -12.26 -19.25 -0.95
CA TYR A 245 -13.70 -19.42 -1.02
C TYR A 245 -14.06 -20.47 -2.07
N LYS A 246 -15.06 -21.30 -1.77
CA LYS A 246 -15.49 -22.40 -2.65
C LYS A 246 -16.66 -22.01 -3.57
N SER A 247 -17.35 -20.91 -3.24
CA SER A 247 -18.46 -20.38 -4.03
C SER A 247 -17.94 -19.59 -5.24
N GLN A 248 -18.83 -19.31 -6.21
CA GLN A 248 -18.50 -18.37 -7.27
C GLN A 248 -18.32 -16.97 -6.67
N ASN A 249 -17.33 -16.23 -7.16
CA ASN A 249 -17.09 -14.85 -6.76
C ASN A 249 -18.30 -13.97 -7.13
N PRO A 250 -19.03 -13.41 -6.16
CA PRO A 250 -20.25 -12.67 -6.45
C PRO A 250 -19.98 -11.30 -7.09
N PHE A 251 -18.74 -10.79 -7.04
CA PHE A 251 -18.37 -9.47 -7.55
C PHE A 251 -17.83 -9.49 -8.99
N GLU A 252 -18.01 -10.59 -9.72
CA GLU A 252 -17.44 -10.75 -11.06
C GLU A 252 -17.90 -9.66 -12.05
N SER A 253 -19.18 -9.24 -12.01
CA SER A 253 -19.72 -8.18 -12.86
C SER A 253 -19.08 -6.81 -12.57
N ILE A 254 -18.96 -6.46 -11.29
CA ILE A 254 -18.27 -5.26 -10.82
C ILE A 254 -16.81 -5.28 -11.27
N GLN A 255 -16.12 -6.40 -11.06
CA GLN A 255 -14.71 -6.56 -11.42
C GLN A 255 -14.51 -6.41 -12.93
N LYS A 256 -15.39 -6.99 -13.77
CA LYS A 256 -15.40 -6.77 -15.22
C LYS A 256 -15.62 -5.30 -15.59
N CYS A 257 -16.53 -4.60 -14.91
CA CYS A 257 -16.74 -3.17 -15.11
C CYS A 257 -15.50 -2.34 -14.77
N LEU A 258 -14.81 -2.65 -13.66
CA LEU A 258 -13.60 -1.93 -13.21
C LEU A 258 -12.42 -2.08 -14.18
N ARG A 259 -12.39 -3.15 -14.99
CA ARG A 259 -11.41 -3.31 -16.09
C ARG A 259 -11.66 -2.35 -17.25
N ASN A 260 -12.88 -1.87 -17.43
CA ASN A 260 -13.25 -1.06 -18.59
C ASN A 260 -12.58 0.33 -18.53
N SER A 261 -12.07 0.81 -19.66
CA SER A 261 -11.45 2.13 -19.79
C SER A 261 -12.40 3.30 -19.54
N THR A 262 -13.71 3.07 -19.64
CA THR A 262 -14.77 4.03 -19.27
C THR A 262 -15.03 4.09 -17.77
N SER A 263 -14.46 3.17 -16.98
CA SER A 263 -14.46 3.20 -15.51
C SER A 263 -13.02 3.32 -14.99
N ALA A 264 -12.57 2.46 -14.07
CA ALA A 264 -11.23 2.55 -13.51
C ALA A 264 -10.11 2.19 -14.49
N GLY A 265 -10.37 1.29 -15.45
CA GLY A 265 -9.37 0.86 -16.43
C GLY A 265 -8.25 0.01 -15.81
N ALA A 266 -8.58 -0.85 -14.85
CA ALA A 266 -7.62 -1.68 -14.13
C ALA A 266 -6.87 -2.63 -15.10
N LYS A 267 -5.54 -2.51 -15.16
CA LYS A 267 -4.70 -3.31 -16.07
C LYS A 267 -4.49 -4.73 -15.57
N TYR A 268 -4.47 -5.67 -16.51
CA TYR A 268 -4.08 -7.06 -16.26
C TYR A 268 -2.60 -7.18 -15.93
N ARG A 269 -2.25 -8.28 -15.26
CA ARG A 269 -0.86 -8.69 -15.06
C ARG A 269 -0.16 -8.92 -16.40
N ASP A 270 1.08 -8.46 -16.54
CA ASP A 270 1.93 -8.75 -17.70
C ASP A 270 2.51 -10.17 -17.58
N ASP A 271 1.91 -11.11 -18.30
CA ASP A 271 2.32 -12.52 -18.34
C ASP A 271 3.28 -12.89 -19.48
N SER A 272 3.78 -11.89 -20.23
CA SER A 272 4.70 -12.12 -21.36
C SER A 272 5.92 -12.96 -20.97
N GLN A 273 6.48 -12.73 -19.77
CA GLN A 273 7.68 -13.42 -19.32
C GLN A 273 7.41 -14.86 -18.89
N LEU A 274 6.27 -15.13 -18.24
CA LEU A 274 5.90 -16.50 -17.87
C LEU A 274 5.74 -17.36 -19.11
N ASN A 275 5.08 -16.84 -20.13
CA ASN A 275 4.92 -17.52 -21.42
C ASN A 275 6.29 -17.85 -22.04
N PHE A 276 7.22 -16.90 -22.04
CA PHE A 276 8.59 -17.13 -22.51
C PHE A 276 9.30 -18.23 -21.70
N LEU A 277 9.20 -18.22 -20.37
CA LEU A 277 9.87 -19.21 -19.50
C LEU A 277 9.34 -20.63 -19.70
N VAL A 278 8.02 -20.77 -19.90
CA VAL A 278 7.39 -22.07 -20.19
C VAL A 278 7.76 -22.57 -21.59
N GLN A 279 7.71 -21.69 -22.61
CA GLN A 279 8.07 -22.04 -23.98
C GLN A 279 9.54 -22.49 -24.11
N ASN A 280 10.44 -21.87 -23.36
CA ASN A 280 11.87 -22.19 -23.36
C ASN A 280 12.25 -23.28 -22.34
N LYS A 281 11.28 -23.99 -21.75
CA LYS A 281 11.49 -25.09 -20.79
C LYS A 281 12.31 -24.70 -19.55
N VAL A 282 12.36 -23.40 -19.20
CA VAL A 282 12.95 -22.92 -17.94
C VAL A 282 12.01 -23.22 -16.77
N LEU A 283 10.69 -23.17 -17.02
CA LEU A 283 9.66 -23.63 -16.10
C LEU A 283 8.85 -24.75 -16.74
N THR A 284 8.33 -25.67 -15.93
CA THR A 284 7.38 -26.68 -16.40
C THR A 284 6.05 -26.03 -16.74
N LYS A 285 5.30 -26.64 -17.67
CA LYS A 285 3.95 -26.19 -18.04
C LYS A 285 3.02 -26.14 -16.84
N GLU A 286 3.07 -27.14 -15.97
CA GLU A 286 2.28 -27.22 -14.73
C GLU A 286 2.55 -26.04 -13.79
N VAL A 287 3.82 -25.67 -13.59
CA VAL A 287 4.19 -24.50 -12.78
C VAL A 287 3.66 -23.22 -13.42
N GLY A 288 3.75 -23.11 -14.75
CA GLY A 288 3.18 -21.99 -15.49
C GLY A 288 1.66 -21.85 -15.31
N GLU A 289 0.93 -22.93 -15.49
CA GLU A 289 -0.53 -22.98 -15.31
C GLU A 289 -0.94 -22.64 -13.87
N ASN A 290 -0.20 -23.11 -12.87
CA ASN A 290 -0.46 -22.79 -11.47
C ASN A 290 -0.31 -21.28 -11.18
N ILE A 291 0.71 -20.63 -11.76
CA ILE A 291 0.95 -19.17 -11.61
C ILE A 291 -0.12 -18.35 -12.36
N LEU A 292 -0.60 -18.83 -13.50
CA LEU A 292 -1.70 -18.22 -14.26
C LEU A 292 -3.03 -18.30 -13.49
N ALA A 293 -3.31 -19.43 -12.85
CA ALA A 293 -4.54 -19.65 -12.10
C ALA A 293 -4.62 -18.81 -10.81
N ASN A 294 -3.50 -18.30 -10.29
CA ASN A 294 -3.43 -17.57 -9.01
C ASN A 294 -2.76 -16.20 -9.18
N PRO A 295 -3.34 -15.28 -9.96
CA PRO A 295 -2.60 -14.14 -10.48
C PRO A 295 -2.15 -13.11 -9.44
N THR A 296 -2.83 -13.05 -8.29
CA THR A 296 -2.72 -11.91 -7.37
C THR A 296 -2.60 -12.25 -5.89
N CYS A 297 -2.47 -13.53 -5.53
CA CYS A 297 -2.32 -13.93 -4.13
C CYS A 297 -0.89 -13.84 -3.63
N ASN A 298 -0.48 -12.61 -3.28
CA ASN A 298 0.68 -12.29 -2.43
C ASN A 298 1.92 -13.18 -2.66
N ARG A 299 2.23 -13.53 -3.90
CA ARG A 299 3.56 -14.05 -4.25
C ARG A 299 4.39 -12.85 -4.68
N SER A 300 5.26 -12.41 -3.79
CA SER A 300 6.23 -11.33 -4.01
C SER A 300 7.18 -11.58 -5.20
N LEU A 301 7.18 -12.79 -5.76
CA LEU A 301 8.11 -13.26 -6.77
C LEU A 301 7.63 -13.06 -8.21
N TYR A 302 6.35 -12.77 -8.45
CA TYR A 302 5.83 -12.67 -9.81
C TYR A 302 4.64 -11.70 -9.94
N PRO A 303 4.58 -10.86 -11.00
CA PRO A 303 5.58 -10.71 -12.05
C PRO A 303 6.86 -10.05 -11.51
N LEU A 304 7.96 -10.19 -12.25
CA LEU A 304 9.26 -9.65 -11.82
C LEU A 304 9.19 -8.13 -11.58
N PRO A 305 10.07 -7.57 -10.72
CA PRO A 305 10.13 -6.13 -10.51
C PRO A 305 10.17 -5.34 -11.82
N GLY A 306 9.34 -4.30 -11.94
CA GLY A 306 9.24 -3.48 -13.14
C GLY A 306 8.22 -3.96 -14.19
N LYS A 307 7.59 -5.13 -14.00
CA LYS A 307 6.51 -5.65 -14.86
C LYS A 307 5.14 -5.34 -14.26
N GLN A 308 4.14 -5.13 -15.11
CA GLN A 308 2.78 -4.77 -14.69
C GLN A 308 2.18 -5.85 -13.81
N ARG A 309 1.99 -5.53 -12.51
CA ARG A 309 1.17 -6.34 -11.61
C ARG A 309 -0.30 -6.19 -11.98
N ASP A 310 -1.12 -7.16 -11.63
CA ASP A 310 -2.55 -6.95 -11.74
C ASP A 310 -2.99 -5.79 -10.84
N GLN A 311 -3.92 -4.99 -11.32
CA GLN A 311 -4.48 -3.84 -10.60
C GLN A 311 -5.89 -4.09 -10.07
N LEU A 312 -6.52 -5.21 -10.42
CA LEU A 312 -7.93 -5.42 -10.09
C LEU A 312 -8.22 -5.42 -8.59
N ASP A 313 -7.38 -6.07 -7.79
CA ASP A 313 -7.64 -6.21 -6.35
C ASP A 313 -7.57 -4.85 -5.63
N GLU A 314 -6.60 -4.00 -5.97
CA GLU A 314 -6.48 -2.64 -5.42
C GLU A 314 -7.67 -1.76 -5.84
N ILE A 315 -8.09 -1.87 -7.10
CA ILE A 315 -9.19 -1.09 -7.66
C ILE A 315 -10.54 -1.56 -7.13
N PHE A 316 -10.71 -2.86 -6.96
CA PHE A 316 -11.88 -3.44 -6.31
C PHE A 316 -11.95 -3.01 -4.85
N ALA A 317 -10.83 -3.03 -4.12
CA ALA A 317 -10.77 -2.56 -2.75
C ALA A 317 -11.11 -1.07 -2.62
N ASP A 318 -10.65 -0.22 -3.55
CA ASP A 318 -11.08 1.17 -3.62
C ASP A 318 -12.57 1.32 -3.94
N TRP A 319 -13.11 0.53 -4.86
CA TRP A 319 -14.54 0.55 -5.19
C TRP A 319 -15.38 0.18 -3.98
N PHE A 320 -15.06 -0.93 -3.32
CA PHE A 320 -15.78 -1.37 -2.12
C PHE A 320 -15.66 -0.32 -1.01
N SER A 321 -14.49 0.28 -0.85
CA SER A 321 -14.27 1.37 0.08
C SER A 321 -15.17 2.60 -0.18
N ALA A 322 -15.33 3.00 -1.45
CA ALA A 322 -16.24 4.08 -1.82
C ALA A 322 -17.70 3.74 -1.47
N GLU A 323 -18.13 2.50 -1.71
CA GLU A 323 -19.45 2.02 -1.28
C GLU A 323 -19.63 2.09 0.23
N VAL A 324 -18.62 1.66 1.01
CA VAL A 324 -18.67 1.71 2.46
C VAL A 324 -18.79 3.14 2.98
N VAL A 325 -18.00 4.07 2.46
CA VAL A 325 -18.07 5.48 2.85
C VAL A 325 -19.44 6.07 2.54
N ALA A 326 -19.97 5.79 1.34
CA ALA A 326 -21.29 6.27 0.92
C ALA A 326 -22.40 5.88 1.92
N HIS A 327 -22.32 4.67 2.48
CA HIS A 327 -23.30 4.11 3.42
C HIS A 327 -22.96 4.35 4.90
N SER A 328 -21.83 4.95 5.22
CA SER A 328 -21.37 5.12 6.62
C SER A 328 -22.02 6.28 7.38
N GLY A 329 -22.66 7.21 6.67
CA GLY A 329 -23.27 8.40 7.26
C GLY A 329 -22.29 9.48 7.73
N ILE A 330 -20.99 9.30 7.53
CA ILE A 330 -19.97 10.30 7.92
C ILE A 330 -19.97 11.50 6.98
N ALA A 331 -19.49 12.64 7.47
CA ALA A 331 -19.13 13.79 6.64
C ALA A 331 -17.96 13.41 5.72
N ILE A 332 -18.03 13.81 4.45
CA ILE A 332 -17.11 13.35 3.41
C ILE A 332 -16.28 14.47 2.78
N ASP A 333 -16.25 15.65 3.39
CA ASP A 333 -15.64 16.85 2.79
C ASP A 333 -14.15 16.66 2.45
N ASN A 334 -13.41 15.89 3.26
CA ASN A 334 -11.99 15.58 3.04
C ASN A 334 -11.73 14.14 2.55
N LEU A 335 -12.74 13.46 1.99
CA LEU A 335 -12.64 12.06 1.58
C LEU A 335 -11.47 11.84 0.62
N ARG A 336 -10.53 10.96 0.99
CA ARG A 336 -9.39 10.59 0.13
C ARG A 336 -8.60 11.79 -0.41
N SER A 337 -8.51 12.86 0.39
CA SER A 337 -7.76 14.07 0.07
C SER A 337 -6.28 13.81 -0.24
N GLU A 338 -5.68 12.72 0.27
CA GLU A 338 -4.32 12.32 -0.08
C GLU A 338 -4.17 11.87 -1.54
N LEU A 339 -5.27 11.49 -2.22
CA LEU A 339 -5.26 11.20 -3.66
C LEU A 339 -5.14 12.48 -4.52
N CYS A 340 -5.23 13.67 -3.92
CA CYS A 340 -4.91 14.92 -4.60
C CYS A 340 -3.40 15.18 -4.70
N LEU A 341 -2.59 14.43 -3.94
CA LEU A 341 -1.14 14.52 -4.07
C LEU A 341 -0.64 13.73 -5.28
N ASP A 342 0.28 14.34 -6.01
CA ASP A 342 1.02 13.65 -7.05
C ASP A 342 1.85 12.51 -6.44
N LYS A 343 1.62 11.31 -6.97
CA LYS A 343 2.36 10.11 -6.59
C LYS A 343 2.91 9.46 -7.83
N GLU A 344 4.23 9.51 -7.97
CA GLU A 344 4.91 8.77 -9.02
C GLU A 344 4.83 7.27 -8.71
N LEU A 345 4.15 6.53 -9.59
CA LEU A 345 4.03 5.09 -9.45
C LEU A 345 5.27 4.42 -10.02
N ARG A 346 5.86 3.51 -9.26
CA ARG A 346 6.94 2.66 -9.77
C ARG A 346 6.43 1.86 -10.97
N LYS A 347 7.31 1.66 -11.95
CA LYS A 347 7.04 0.80 -13.11
C LYS A 347 6.53 -0.56 -12.61
N GLY A 348 5.37 -0.98 -13.11
CA GLY A 348 4.76 -2.25 -12.74
C GLY A 348 3.84 -2.23 -11.51
N SER A 349 3.49 -1.06 -10.99
CA SER A 349 2.60 -0.88 -9.83
C SER A 349 1.25 -1.61 -9.95
N SER A 350 0.78 -2.21 -8.84
CA SER A 350 -0.59 -2.73 -8.68
C SER A 350 -1.64 -1.61 -8.55
N TYR A 351 -1.23 -0.39 -8.22
CA TYR A 351 -2.11 0.77 -8.22
C TYR A 351 -2.19 1.44 -9.60
N VAL A 352 -3.36 2.01 -9.92
CA VAL A 352 -3.49 3.10 -10.91
C VAL A 352 -3.19 4.46 -10.26
N SER A 353 -3.04 5.52 -11.07
CA SER A 353 -2.71 6.85 -10.56
C SER A 353 -3.74 7.37 -9.55
N ASN A 354 -3.30 8.16 -8.58
CA ASN A 354 -4.16 8.75 -7.57
C ASN A 354 -5.33 9.53 -8.19
N LYS A 355 -5.04 10.35 -9.21
CA LYS A 355 -6.06 11.05 -10.01
C LYS A 355 -7.14 10.09 -10.51
N ARG A 356 -6.74 8.99 -11.16
CA ARG A 356 -7.67 8.00 -11.70
C ARG A 356 -8.50 7.35 -10.59
N ARG A 357 -7.86 6.89 -9.51
CA ARG A 357 -8.56 6.31 -8.34
C ARG A 357 -9.63 7.26 -7.81
N LEU A 358 -9.29 8.53 -7.62
CA LEU A 358 -10.21 9.54 -7.10
C LEU A 358 -11.37 9.78 -8.07
N THR A 359 -11.08 10.06 -9.34
CA THR A 359 -12.09 10.48 -10.31
C THR A 359 -12.97 9.37 -10.80
N SER A 360 -12.46 8.15 -10.97
CA SER A 360 -13.22 7.04 -11.58
C SER A 360 -13.92 6.14 -10.56
N ILE A 361 -13.56 6.23 -9.27
CA ILE A 361 -14.10 5.36 -8.22
C ILE A 361 -14.83 6.17 -7.16
N TYR A 362 -14.11 7.04 -6.43
CA TYR A 362 -14.69 7.76 -5.30
C TYR A 362 -15.69 8.84 -5.75
N LEU A 363 -15.30 9.67 -6.72
CA LEU A 363 -16.13 10.78 -7.20
C LEU A 363 -17.19 10.35 -8.24
N THR A 364 -17.20 9.08 -8.68
CA THR A 364 -18.31 8.52 -9.49
C THR A 364 -19.40 7.90 -8.63
N GLN A 365 -19.10 7.54 -7.38
CA GLN A 365 -20.07 6.89 -6.50
C GLN A 365 -21.29 7.82 -6.29
N PRO A 366 -22.52 7.40 -6.60
CA PRO A 366 -23.67 8.31 -6.70
C PRO A 366 -23.97 9.14 -5.44
N THR A 367 -23.91 8.52 -4.27
CA THR A 367 -24.17 9.17 -2.98
C THR A 367 -23.05 10.15 -2.63
N ILE A 368 -21.79 9.78 -2.89
CA ILE A 368 -20.64 10.67 -2.69
C ILE A 368 -20.71 11.86 -3.66
N ALA A 369 -20.91 11.60 -4.95
CA ALA A 369 -21.03 12.62 -5.99
C ALA A 369 -22.14 13.63 -5.66
N LYS A 370 -23.32 13.14 -5.25
CA LYS A 370 -24.44 13.99 -4.82
C LYS A 370 -24.08 14.87 -3.62
N LYS A 371 -23.46 14.30 -2.59
CA LYS A 371 -23.06 15.04 -1.37
C LYS A 371 -21.99 16.10 -1.66
N LEU A 372 -21.03 15.79 -2.54
CA LEU A 372 -19.96 16.70 -2.96
C LEU A 372 -20.37 17.66 -4.08
N LYS A 373 -21.62 17.57 -4.57
CA LYS A 373 -22.16 18.36 -5.68
C LYS A 373 -21.31 18.25 -6.96
N ILE A 374 -20.87 17.03 -7.27
CA ILE A 374 -20.19 16.73 -8.54
C ILE A 374 -21.26 16.60 -9.63
N ILE A 375 -21.22 17.51 -10.60
CA ILE A 375 -22.25 17.63 -11.65
C ILE A 375 -21.88 16.77 -12.88
N GLU A 376 -20.59 16.69 -13.21
CA GLU A 376 -20.08 15.94 -14.35
C GLU A 376 -18.92 15.05 -13.92
N ASN A 377 -18.91 13.82 -14.43
CA ASN A 377 -17.78 12.91 -14.32
C ASN A 377 -17.64 12.14 -15.63
N GLU A 378 -16.41 12.09 -16.15
CA GLU A 378 -16.09 11.39 -17.40
C GLU A 378 -16.11 9.86 -17.27
N TYR A 379 -16.20 9.35 -16.02
CA TYR A 379 -16.17 7.93 -15.73
C TYR A 379 -17.51 7.38 -15.28
N ARG A 380 -17.75 6.12 -15.64
CA ARG A 380 -18.88 5.33 -15.19
C ARG A 380 -18.61 4.71 -13.83
N HIS A 381 -19.61 4.82 -12.95
CA HIS A 381 -19.70 4.03 -11.72
C HIS A 381 -20.06 2.57 -12.02
N CYS A 382 -19.38 1.63 -11.36
CA CYS A 382 -19.70 0.21 -11.43
C CYS A 382 -20.72 -0.16 -10.36
N SER A 383 -21.90 -0.58 -10.79
CA SER A 383 -22.97 -1.11 -9.92
C SER A 383 -23.31 -2.55 -10.34
N HIS A 384 -23.88 -3.31 -9.41
CA HIS A 384 -24.34 -4.67 -9.65
C HIS A 384 -25.44 -4.74 -10.72
#